data_AF-A0A0N1C5S8-F1
#
_entry.id   AF-A0A0N1C5S8-F1
#
_cell.length_a   1.000
_cell.length_b   1.000
_cell.length_c   1.000
_cell.angle_alpha   90.00
_cell.angle_beta   90.00
_cell.angle_gamma   90.00
#
_symmetry.space_group_name_H-M   'P 1'
#
loop_
_entity.id
_entity.type
_entity.pdbx_description
1 polymer ?
#
loop_
_entity_poly.entity_id
_entity_poly.type
_entity_poly.pdbx_seq_one_letter_code
_entity_poly.pdbx_strand_id
1 'polypeptide(L)'
;MFGDAANEAHAHDPYRAYAHVGEHVPAATDSPMLARSQDRGALDALLEINGEWHDKERIAGLMDPNSGGSSIFISPGLRFSLKNWTSYVSLGIPIANHYNGIQATPAWRTLFGISVVFGP
;
A
#
# COMPACT_ATOMS: atom_id res chain seq x y z
N MET A 1 -40.35 51.91 -10.92
CA MET A 1 -39.40 52.10 -9.81
C MET A 1 -38.43 50.94 -9.93
N PHE A 2 -37.21 51.22 -10.39
CA PHE A 2 -36.16 50.19 -10.54
C PHE A 2 -35.70 49.78 -9.14
N GLY A 3 -35.59 48.46 -8.91
CA GLY A 3 -35.07 47.89 -7.66
C GLY A 3 -34.44 46.55 -7.98
N ASP A 4 -33.14 46.46 -7.74
CA ASP A 4 -32.22 45.40 -8.14
C ASP A 4 -32.67 43.98 -7.78
N ALA A 5 -32.53 43.09 -8.77
CA ALA A 5 -32.41 41.65 -8.52
C ALA A 5 -30.99 41.37 -7.99
N ALA A 6 -30.82 41.43 -6.67
CA ALA A 6 -29.62 40.92 -6.04
C ALA A 6 -29.66 39.39 -6.03
N ASN A 7 -28.82 38.80 -6.88
CA ASN A 7 -28.41 37.41 -6.89
C ASN A 7 -27.80 37.05 -5.52
N GLU A 8 -28.58 36.44 -4.62
CA GLU A 8 -28.04 35.88 -3.38
C GLU A 8 -27.19 34.64 -3.73
N ALA A 9 -25.87 34.81 -3.69
CA ALA A 9 -24.96 33.70 -3.76
C ALA A 9 -25.14 32.83 -2.51
N HIS A 10 -25.78 31.67 -2.68
CA HIS A 10 -25.76 30.58 -1.70
C HIS A 10 -24.31 30.13 -1.48
N ALA A 11 -23.64 30.73 -0.50
CA ALA A 11 -22.36 30.24 -0.01
C ALA A 11 -22.63 29.00 0.85
N HIS A 12 -22.65 27.82 0.22
CA HIS A 12 -22.46 26.57 0.93
C HIS A 12 -21.03 26.58 1.50
N ASP A 13 -20.92 26.77 2.82
CA ASP A 13 -19.69 26.54 3.57
C ASP A 13 -19.52 25.02 3.78
N PRO A 14 -18.59 24.35 3.09
CA PRO A 14 -18.41 22.90 3.21
C PRO A 14 -17.78 22.51 4.55
N TYR A 15 -17.29 23.45 5.37
CA TYR A 15 -16.63 23.16 6.64
C TYR A 15 -17.60 23.02 7.83
N ARG A 16 -18.88 23.40 7.68
CA ARG A 16 -19.89 23.27 8.74
C ARG A 16 -20.67 21.96 8.74
N ALA A 17 -20.42 21.05 7.80
CA ALA A 17 -21.18 19.80 7.66
C ALA A 17 -20.85 18.70 8.70
N TYR A 18 -19.85 18.90 9.57
CA TYR A 18 -19.39 17.86 10.51
C TYR A 18 -19.49 18.25 12.00
N ALA A 19 -20.11 19.38 12.31
CA ALA A 19 -20.12 19.93 13.67
C ALA A 19 -21.31 19.45 14.53
N HIS A 20 -21.62 18.14 14.53
CA HIS A 20 -22.52 17.55 15.54
C HIS A 20 -22.14 16.08 15.75
N VAL A 21 -21.24 15.80 16.70
CA VAL A 21 -21.36 14.77 17.75
C VAL A 21 -20.18 15.00 18.68
N GLY A 22 -20.42 15.73 19.76
CA GLY A 22 -19.56 15.71 20.93
C GLY A 22 -20.11 14.66 21.89
N GLU A 23 -19.36 13.58 22.10
CA GLU A 23 -19.44 12.85 23.35
C GLU A 23 -18.02 12.51 23.80
N HIS A 24 -17.70 13.04 24.99
CA HIS A 24 -16.39 13.04 25.59
C HIS A 24 -16.18 11.70 26.29
N VAL A 25 -15.65 10.71 25.57
CA VAL A 25 -15.12 9.50 26.19
C VAL A 25 -13.66 9.79 26.53
N PRO A 26 -13.22 9.69 27.80
CA PRO A 26 -11.79 9.79 28.09
C PRO A 26 -11.14 8.59 27.42
N ALA A 27 -10.42 8.83 26.33
CA ALA A 27 -9.54 7.85 25.74
C ALA A 27 -8.55 7.48 26.84
N ALA A 28 -8.73 6.29 27.42
CA ALA A 28 -7.68 5.63 28.17
C ALA A 28 -6.52 5.48 27.19
N THR A 29 -5.58 6.43 27.24
CA THR A 29 -4.31 6.36 26.53
C THR A 29 -3.44 5.32 27.23
N ASP A 30 -3.89 4.07 27.16
CA ASP A 30 -3.04 2.90 27.33
C ASP A 30 -2.57 2.48 25.94
N SER A 31 -1.61 3.24 25.42
CA SER A 31 -0.72 2.74 24.38
C SER A 31 0.69 2.55 24.95
N PRO A 32 0.94 1.55 25.82
CA PRO A 32 2.30 1.18 26.16
C PRO A 32 2.85 0.26 25.06
N MET A 33 3.04 0.76 23.85
CA MET A 33 3.72 0.03 22.78
C MET A 33 4.68 0.93 21.98
N LEU A 34 5.53 1.71 22.66
CA LEU A 34 6.56 2.46 21.93
C LEU A 34 7.79 2.78 22.80
N ALA A 35 8.34 1.76 23.46
CA ALA A 35 9.74 1.73 23.88
C ALA A 35 10.10 0.33 24.42
N ARG A 36 9.89 -0.74 23.62
CA ARG A 36 10.56 -2.00 23.93
C ARG A 36 12.04 -1.77 23.61
N SER A 37 12.94 -1.97 24.59
CA SER A 37 14.36 -1.72 24.38
C SER A 37 14.85 -2.43 23.11
N GLN A 38 15.51 -1.69 22.22
CA GLN A 38 16.04 -2.17 20.93
C GLN A 38 17.15 -3.23 21.06
N ASP A 39 17.42 -3.71 22.28
CA ASP A 39 18.38 -4.79 22.53
C ASP A 39 17.80 -6.19 22.28
N ARG A 40 16.48 -6.34 22.22
CA ARG A 40 15.83 -7.63 21.95
C ARG A 40 15.35 -7.70 20.51
N GLY A 41 15.69 -8.78 19.82
CA GLY A 41 15.19 -9.04 18.47
C GLY A 41 13.65 -9.14 18.43
N ALA A 42 13.08 -8.72 17.30
CA ALA A 42 11.65 -8.83 16.99
C ALA A 42 11.46 -9.69 15.74
N LEU A 43 10.45 -10.56 15.76
CA LEU A 43 10.04 -11.38 14.62
C LEU A 43 8.57 -11.10 14.32
N ASP A 44 8.29 -10.61 13.13
CA ASP A 44 6.95 -10.31 12.65
C ASP A 44 6.56 -11.31 11.55
N ALA A 45 5.30 -11.75 11.57
CA ALA A 45 4.68 -12.44 10.44
C ALA A 45 3.88 -11.43 9.61
N LEU A 46 4.01 -11.51 8.30
CA LEU A 46 3.37 -10.62 7.33
C LEU A 46 2.54 -11.43 6.35
N LEU A 47 1.42 -10.86 5.92
CA LEU A 47 0.63 -11.34 4.80
C LEU A 47 0.33 -10.16 3.90
N GLU A 48 0.78 -10.23 2.66
CA GLU A 48 0.66 -9.14 1.69
C GLU A 48 -0.20 -9.55 0.50
N ILE A 49 -0.87 -8.57 -0.13
CA ILE A 49 -1.50 -8.72 -1.43
C ILE A 49 -0.84 -7.71 -2.37
N ASN A 50 -0.23 -8.20 -3.44
CA ASN A 50 0.54 -7.40 -4.39
C ASN A 50 -0.06 -7.53 -5.79
N GLY A 51 -0.09 -6.45 -6.56
CA GLY A 51 -0.57 -6.44 -7.95
C GLY A 51 0.49 -5.87 -8.90
N GLU A 52 0.62 -6.49 -10.05
CA GLU A 52 1.49 -6.05 -11.15
C GLU A 52 0.64 -5.87 -12.41
N TRP A 53 0.87 -4.79 -13.14
CA TRP A 53 0.26 -4.54 -14.43
C TRP A 53 1.33 -4.05 -15.40
N HIS A 54 1.37 -4.65 -16.57
CA HIS A 54 2.27 -4.29 -17.66
C HIS A 54 1.48 -3.95 -18.91
N ASP A 55 1.79 -2.81 -19.52
CA ASP A 55 1.27 -2.47 -20.83
C ASP A 55 1.92 -3.34 -21.92
N LYS A 56 1.33 -3.36 -23.11
CA LYS A 56 1.91 -4.04 -24.26
C LYS A 56 3.18 -3.34 -24.72
N GLU A 57 4.18 -4.15 -25.04
CA GLU A 57 5.44 -3.70 -25.59
C GLU A 57 5.31 -3.39 -27.08
N ARG A 58 6.10 -2.42 -27.55
CA ARG A 58 6.23 -2.07 -28.96
C ARG A 58 7.66 -2.26 -29.42
N ILE A 59 7.87 -3.17 -30.36
CA ILE A 59 9.19 -3.49 -30.93
C ILE A 59 9.21 -3.04 -32.38
N ALA A 60 10.18 -2.18 -32.75
CA ALA A 60 10.30 -1.59 -34.09
C ALA A 60 8.99 -0.94 -34.63
N GLY A 61 8.22 -0.31 -33.73
CA GLY A 61 6.95 0.33 -34.08
C GLY A 61 5.74 -0.61 -34.10
N LEU A 62 5.93 -1.93 -34.01
CA LEU A 62 4.87 -2.93 -34.00
C LEU A 62 4.53 -3.38 -32.57
N MET A 63 3.24 -3.56 -32.30
CA MET A 63 2.78 -4.07 -31.00
C MET A 63 3.11 -5.56 -30.88
N ASP A 64 3.76 -5.97 -29.79
CA ASP A 64 3.99 -7.39 -29.52
C ASP A 64 2.72 -8.05 -28.94
N PRO A 65 2.09 -9.00 -29.65
CA PRO A 65 0.91 -9.70 -29.15
C PRO A 65 1.17 -10.55 -27.90
N ASN A 66 2.42 -10.92 -27.61
CA ASN A 66 2.83 -11.76 -26.48
C ASN A 66 3.43 -10.92 -25.33
N SER A 67 2.95 -9.70 -25.13
CA SER A 67 3.45 -8.79 -24.09
C SER A 67 2.32 -8.19 -23.25
N GLY A 68 2.68 -7.59 -22.12
CA GLY A 68 1.74 -7.00 -21.17
C GLY A 68 0.89 -8.02 -20.41
N GLY A 69 0.00 -7.52 -19.56
CA GLY A 69 -0.86 -8.34 -18.72
C GLY A 69 -0.95 -7.84 -17.29
N SER A 70 -1.50 -8.67 -16.41
CA SER A 70 -1.58 -8.39 -14.98
C SER A 70 -1.44 -9.66 -14.15
N SER A 71 -0.96 -9.48 -12.92
CA SER A 71 -0.88 -10.53 -11.93
C SER A 71 -1.22 -9.99 -10.55
N ILE A 72 -1.88 -10.82 -9.74
CA ILE A 72 -2.15 -10.56 -8.32
C ILE A 72 -1.53 -11.71 -7.53
N PHE A 73 -0.75 -11.37 -6.51
CA PHE A 73 -0.07 -12.30 -5.61
C PHE A 73 -0.60 -12.15 -4.18
N ILE A 74 -0.73 -13.27 -3.48
CA ILE A 74 -0.76 -13.29 -2.02
C ILE A 74 0.60 -13.74 -1.51
N SER A 75 1.19 -13.00 -0.58
CA SER A 75 2.57 -13.20 -0.15
C SER A 75 2.68 -13.31 1.37
N PRO A 76 2.65 -14.53 1.96
CA PRO A 76 3.10 -14.74 3.33
C PRO A 76 4.60 -14.47 3.47
N GLY A 77 5.00 -13.86 4.58
CA GLY A 77 6.40 -13.54 4.86
C GLY A 77 6.73 -13.39 6.33
N LEU A 78 8.03 -13.29 6.61
CA LEU A 78 8.60 -13.05 7.92
C LEU A 78 9.55 -11.86 7.84
N ARG A 79 9.59 -11.06 8.91
CA ARG A 79 10.55 -9.98 9.08
C ARG A 79 11.22 -10.09 10.45
N PHE A 80 12.54 -10.09 10.47
CA PHE A 80 13.32 -10.07 11.70
C PHE A 80 14.03 -8.72 11.84
N SER A 81 13.93 -8.10 13.02
CA SER A 81 14.61 -6.84 13.31
C SER A 81 15.45 -6.98 14.58
N LEU A 82 16.70 -6.52 14.53
CA LEU A 82 17.64 -6.53 15.65
C LEU A 82 18.51 -5.26 15.60
N LYS A 83 18.42 -4.42 16.63
CA LYS A 83 19.13 -3.12 16.69
C LYS A 83 18.86 -2.29 15.43
N ASN A 84 19.87 -2.09 14.60
CA ASN A 84 19.79 -1.32 13.35
C ASN A 84 19.70 -2.21 12.08
N TRP A 85 19.54 -3.53 12.24
CA TRP A 85 19.37 -4.47 11.15
C TRP A 85 17.93 -4.93 11.05
N THR A 86 17.44 -5.01 9.82
CA THR A 86 16.18 -5.68 9.50
C THR A 86 16.40 -6.61 8.34
N SER A 87 15.89 -7.84 8.42
CA SER A 87 15.83 -8.76 7.31
C SER A 87 14.39 -9.23 7.08
N TYR A 88 14.08 -9.62 5.86
CA TYR A 88 12.76 -10.15 5.52
C TYR A 88 12.85 -11.23 4.45
N VAL A 89 11.84 -12.08 4.42
CA VAL A 89 11.59 -13.07 3.36
C VAL A 89 10.08 -13.18 3.14
N SER A 90 9.64 -13.29 1.89
CA SER A 90 8.22 -13.39 1.50
C SER A 90 8.08 -14.27 0.26
N LEU A 91 7.02 -15.09 0.23
CA LEU A 91 6.69 -16.03 -0.83
C LEU A 91 5.39 -15.61 -1.52
N GLY A 92 5.47 -14.92 -2.65
CA GLY A 92 4.32 -14.56 -3.47
C GLY A 92 3.78 -15.74 -4.26
N ILE A 93 2.54 -16.11 -4.00
CA ILE A 93 1.76 -17.10 -4.74
C ILE A 93 0.78 -16.34 -5.63
N PRO A 94 0.84 -16.49 -6.96
CA PRO A 94 -0.12 -15.82 -7.85
C PRO A 94 -1.51 -16.41 -7.65
N ILE A 95 -2.50 -15.56 -7.40
CA ILE A 95 -3.91 -15.94 -7.24
C ILE A 95 -4.75 -15.54 -8.46
N ALA A 96 -4.28 -14.59 -9.26
CA ALA A 96 -4.89 -14.24 -10.54
C ALA A 96 -3.78 -13.83 -11.53
N ASN A 97 -3.78 -14.40 -12.72
CA ASN A 97 -2.79 -14.13 -13.77
C ASN A 97 -3.52 -13.96 -15.11
N HIS A 98 -3.34 -12.80 -15.75
CA HIS A 98 -3.86 -12.48 -17.07
C HIS A 98 -2.73 -11.93 -17.94
N TYR A 99 -1.93 -12.83 -18.53
CA TYR A 99 -0.88 -12.47 -19.49
C TYR A 99 -1.37 -12.72 -20.92
N ASN A 100 -0.88 -11.92 -21.89
CA ASN A 100 -1.28 -12.06 -23.29
C ASN A 100 -0.41 -13.10 -24.02
N GLY A 101 -1.02 -13.96 -24.83
CA GLY A 101 -0.30 -14.85 -25.73
C GLY A 101 0.61 -15.86 -25.01
N ILE A 102 1.78 -16.12 -25.59
CA ILE A 102 2.76 -17.07 -25.04
C ILE A 102 3.78 -16.31 -24.19
N GLN A 103 3.47 -16.18 -22.89
CA GLN A 103 4.36 -15.57 -21.90
C GLN A 103 4.66 -16.53 -20.76
N ALA A 104 5.86 -16.41 -20.19
CA ALA A 104 6.21 -17.13 -18.98
C ALA A 104 5.43 -16.55 -17.80
N THR A 105 4.52 -17.34 -17.22
CA THR A 105 3.80 -16.95 -16.02
C THR A 105 4.53 -17.45 -14.77
N PRO A 106 4.82 -16.59 -13.79
CA PRO A 106 5.45 -17.03 -12.54
C PRO A 106 4.58 -18.07 -11.84
N ALA A 107 5.17 -19.18 -11.38
CA ALA A 107 4.48 -20.14 -10.51
C ALA A 107 4.53 -19.71 -9.03
N TRP A 108 5.62 -19.04 -8.64
CA TRP A 108 5.83 -18.43 -7.33
C TRP A 108 6.88 -17.33 -7.48
N ARG A 109 6.93 -16.41 -6.50
CA ARG A 109 7.91 -15.33 -6.40
C ARG A 109 8.49 -15.33 -4.99
N THR A 110 9.80 -15.24 -4.86
CA THR A 110 10.43 -15.02 -3.55
C THR A 110 11.06 -13.64 -3.50
N LEU A 111 10.78 -12.93 -2.42
CA LEU A 111 11.41 -11.65 -2.09
C LEU A 111 12.14 -11.81 -0.77
N PHE A 112 13.38 -11.38 -0.70
CA PHE A 112 14.11 -11.30 0.55
C PHE A 112 15.03 -10.09 0.52
N GLY A 113 15.41 -9.60 1.68
CA GLY A 113 16.28 -8.45 1.77
C GLY A 113 16.82 -8.25 3.16
N ILE A 114 17.85 -7.41 3.23
CA ILE A 114 18.47 -6.96 4.46
C ILE A 114 18.61 -5.45 4.34
N SER A 115 18.30 -4.74 5.41
CA SER A 115 18.42 -3.29 5.51
C SER A 115 19.15 -2.93 6.79
N VAL A 116 20.03 -1.93 6.71
CA VAL A 116 20.78 -1.39 7.84
C VAL A 116 20.50 0.10 7.91
N VAL A 117 20.11 0.58 9.09
CA VAL A 117 19.94 2.01 9.34
C VAL A 117 21.25 2.55 9.93
N PHE A 118 21.80 3.59 9.30
CA PHE A 118 22.93 4.35 9.83
C PHE A 118 22.39 5.60 10.52
N GLY A 119 22.88 5.88 11.73
CA GLY A 119 22.66 7.17 12.38
C GLY A 119 23.52 8.27 11.75
N PRO A 120 23.30 9.54 12.11
CA PRO A 120 24.27 10.59 11.84
C PRO A 120 25.65 10.28 12.44
#